data_AF-A0A150KLN7-F1
#
_entry.id   AF-A0A150KLN7-F1
#
_cell.length_a   1.000
_cell.length_b   1.000
_cell.length_c   1.000
_cell.angle_alpha   90.00
_cell.angle_beta   90.00
_cell.angle_gamma   90.00
#
_symmetry.space_group_name_H-M   'P 1'
#
loop_
_entity.id
_entity.type
_entity.pdbx_description
1 polymer ?
#
loop_
_entity_poly.entity_id
_entity_poly.type
_entity_poly.pdbx_seq_one_letter_code
_entity_poly.pdbx_strand_id
1 'polypeptide(L)' 'MVERIAANANVNTIYVKTILKIIGIAYIAEFASHISKDAGQGTMAAKVELAGKILILAMAIPILTVLIETVINLVPKG' A
#
# COMPACT_ATOMS: atom_id res chain seq x y z
N MET A 1 19.49 -1.90 -1.96
CA MET A 1 18.93 -1.66 -0.59
C MET A 1 17.64 -2.45 -0.37
N VAL A 2 16.63 -2.28 -1.22
CA VAL A 2 15.34 -3.01 -1.13
C VAL A 2 15.54 -4.53 -1.15
N GLU A 3 16.40 -5.05 -2.02
CA GLU A 3 16.73 -6.49 -2.08
C GLU A 3 17.40 -7.00 -0.80
N ARG A 4 18.24 -6.17 -0.14
CA ARG A 4 18.86 -6.53 1.13
C ARG A 4 17.82 -6.60 2.26
N ILE A 5 16.88 -5.65 2.29
CA ILE A 5 15.77 -5.67 3.26
C ILE A 5 14.90 -6.91 3.05
N ALA A 6 14.57 -7.21 1.79
CA ALA A 6 13.80 -8.39 1.42
C ALA A 6 14.50 -9.71 1.81
N ALA A 7 15.80 -9.82 1.49
CA ALA A 7 16.62 -10.98 1.85
C ALA A 7 16.74 -11.17 3.36
N ASN A 8 16.97 -10.10 4.12
CA ASN A 8 17.09 -10.16 5.58
C ASN A 8 15.78 -10.56 6.27
N ALA A 9 14.64 -10.17 5.70
CA ALA A 9 13.32 -10.50 6.23
C ALA A 9 12.73 -11.81 5.66
N ASN A 10 13.50 -12.54 4.82
CA ASN A 10 13.11 -13.77 4.15
C ASN A 10 11.75 -13.65 3.40
N VAL A 11 11.50 -12.50 2.78
CA VAL A 11 10.28 -12.19 2.04
C VAL A 11 10.60 -11.87 0.59
N ASN A 12 9.66 -12.16 -0.30
CA ASN A 12 9.83 -11.84 -1.72
C ASN A 12 10.00 -10.32 -1.91
N THR A 13 11.02 -9.94 -2.68
CA THR A 13 11.34 -8.55 -3.01
C THR A 13 10.16 -7.79 -3.62
N ILE A 14 9.24 -8.50 -4.30
CA ILE A 14 8.01 -7.93 -4.84
C ILE A 14 7.15 -7.30 -3.72
N TYR A 15 7.01 -7.94 -2.56
CA TYR A 15 6.19 -7.42 -1.47
C TYR A 15 6.79 -6.16 -0.85
N VAL A 16 8.09 -6.16 -0.59
CA VAL A 16 8.80 -4.99 -0.07
C VAL A 16 8.70 -3.82 -1.06
N LYS A 17 8.84 -4.10 -2.36
CA LYS A 17 8.67 -3.09 -3.41
C LYS A 17 7.24 -2.54 -3.46
N THR A 18 6.23 -3.39 -3.30
CA THR A 18 4.82 -2.98 -3.27
C THR A 18 4.51 -2.12 -2.05
N ILE A 19 5.02 -2.48 -0.87
CA ILE A 19 4.87 -1.66 0.36
C ILE A 19 5.49 -0.27 0.15
N LEU A 20 6.70 -0.19 -0.39
CA LEU A 20 7.34 1.10 -0.69
C LEU A 20 6.53 1.95 -1.69
N LYS A 21 5.93 1.32 -2.71
CA LYS A 21 5.02 2.01 -3.63
C LYS A 21 3.78 2.56 -2.91
N ILE A 22 3.17 1.77 -2.04
CA ILE A 22 2.02 2.18 -1.23
C ILE A 22 2.37 3.41 -0.38
N ILE A 23 3.52 3.39 0.31
CA ILE A 23 4.00 4.53 1.11
C ILE A 23 4.18 5.78 0.23
N GLY A 24 4.77 5.63 -0.95
CA GLY A 24 4.94 6.74 -1.89
C GLY A 24 3.60 7.33 -2.36
N ILE A 25 2.64 6.48 -2.74
CA ILE A 25 1.30 6.91 -3.16
C ILE A 25 0.58 7.63 -2.03
N ALA A 26 0.65 7.09 -0.80
CA ALA A 26 0.04 7.71 0.37
C ALA A 26 0.58 9.13 0.59
N TYR A 27 1.91 9.29 0.56
CA TYR A 27 2.53 10.60 0.77
C TYR A 27 2.16 11.61 -0.32
N ILE A 28 2.21 11.20 -1.59
CA ILE A 28 1.85 12.07 -2.72
C ILE A 28 0.38 12.46 -2.68
N ALA A 29 -0.52 11.52 -2.42
CA ALA A 29 -1.96 11.77 -2.37
C ALA A 29 -2.33 12.72 -1.21
N GLU A 30 -1.73 12.51 -0.03
CA GLU A 30 -1.98 13.35 1.14
C GLU A 30 -1.46 14.77 0.92
N PHE A 31 -0.24 14.89 0.38
CA PHE A 31 0.36 16.19 0.06
C PHE A 31 -0.47 16.96 -0.98
N ALA A 32 -0.90 16.29 -2.05
CA ALA A 32 -1.75 16.90 -3.07
C ALA A 32 -3.14 17.30 -2.53
N SER A 33 -3.70 16.51 -1.62
CA SER A 33 -4.95 16.83 -0.90
C SER A 33 -4.77 18.08 -0.04
N HIS A 34 -3.69 18.18 0.73
CA HIS A 34 -3.39 19.35 1.56
C HIS A 34 -3.24 20.63 0.74
N ILE A 35 -2.45 20.61 -0.34
CA ILE A 35 -2.31 21.77 -1.24
C ILE A 35 -3.67 22.18 -1.82
N SER A 36 -4.50 21.21 -2.19
CA SER A 36 -5.84 21.48 -2.73
C SER A 36 -6.75 22.11 -1.68
N LYS A 37 -6.67 21.70 -0.40
CA LYS A 37 -7.39 22.33 0.72
C LYS A 37 -6.91 23.76 0.95
N ASP A 38 -5.59 23.98 0.94
CA ASP A 38 -4.98 25.30 1.13
C ASP A 38 -5.37 26.29 0.01
N ALA A 39 -5.60 25.78 -1.20
CA ALA A 39 -6.13 26.56 -2.33
C ALA A 39 -7.66 26.80 -2.28
N GLY A 40 -8.34 26.41 -1.19
CA GLY A 40 -9.80 26.51 -1.04
C GLY A 40 -10.59 25.46 -1.82
N GLN A 41 -9.94 24.46 -2.42
CA GLN A 41 -10.56 23.42 -3.25
C GLN A 41 -10.84 22.13 -2.47
N GLY A 42 -11.61 22.22 -1.37
CA GLY A 42 -11.90 21.08 -0.48
C GLY A 42 -12.57 19.89 -1.16
N THR A 43 -13.48 20.14 -2.13
CA THR A 43 -14.14 19.07 -2.89
C THR A 43 -13.16 18.30 -3.78
N MET A 44 -12.17 18.98 -4.37
CA MET A 44 -11.14 18.30 -5.16
C MET A 44 -10.16 17.54 -4.27
N ALA A 45 -9.77 18.12 -3.13
CA ALA A 45 -8.93 17.45 -2.15
C ALA A 45 -9.52 16.10 -1.70
N ALA A 46 -10.83 16.07 -1.40
CA ALA A 46 -11.52 14.84 -1.01
C ALA A 46 -11.47 13.76 -2.11
N LYS A 47 -11.58 14.15 -3.39
CA LYS A 47 -11.45 13.22 -4.52
C LYS A 47 -10.02 12.68 -4.67
N VAL A 48 -9.01 13.52 -4.47
CA VAL A 48 -7.59 13.12 -4.48
C VAL A 48 -7.31 12.10 -3.38
N GLU A 49 -7.78 12.38 -2.17
CA GLU A 49 -7.63 11.48 -1.02
C GLU A 49 -8.32 10.12 -1.27
N LEU A 50 -9.55 10.14 -1.81
CA LEU A 50 -10.27 8.92 -2.17
C LEU A 50 -9.53 8.11 -3.24
N ALA A 51 -9.01 8.76 -4.28
CA ALA A 51 -8.24 8.10 -5.34
C ALA A 51 -6.97 7.43 -4.77
N GLY A 52 -6.25 8.12 -3.90
CA GLY A 52 -5.08 7.56 -3.20
C GLY A 52 -5.45 6.30 -2.41
N LYS A 53 -6.53 6.34 -1.62
CA LYS A 53 -7.02 5.19 -0.85
C LYS A 53 -7.40 4.00 -1.74
N ILE A 54 -8.12 4.24 -2.83
CA ILE A 54 -8.52 3.17 -3.77
C ILE A 54 -7.28 2.50 -4.38
N LEU A 55 -6.28 3.28 -4.80
CA LEU A 55 -5.04 2.74 -5.35
C LEU A 55 -4.27 1.90 -4.34
N ILE A 56 -4.16 2.38 -3.10
CA ILE A 56 -3.50 1.64 -2.01
C ILE A 56 -4.23 0.33 -1.74
N LEU A 57 -5.57 0.35 -1.65
CA LEU A 57 -6.38 -0.84 -1.41
C LEU A 57 -6.23 -1.86 -2.54
N ALA A 58 -6.28 -1.42 -3.80
CA ALA A 58 -6.09 -2.30 -4.95
C ALA A 58 -4.72 -2.98 -4.92
N MET A 59 -3.67 -2.27 -4.53
CA MET A 59 -2.32 -2.82 -4.39
C MET A 59 -2.12 -3.70 -3.15
N ALA A 60 -2.97 -3.55 -2.13
CA ALA A 60 -2.92 -4.36 -0.91
C ALA A 60 -3.58 -5.74 -1.09
N ILE A 61 -4.52 -5.88 -2.05
CA ILE A 61 -5.23 -7.16 -2.30
C ILE A 61 -4.27 -8.35 -2.49
N PRO A 62 -3.24 -8.30 -3.35
CA PRO A 62 -2.34 -9.44 -3.55
C PRO A 62 -1.55 -9.81 -2.29
N ILE A 63 -1.19 -8.82 -1.47
CA ILE A 63 -0.49 -9.05 -0.20
C ILE A 63 -1.42 -9.76 0.79
N LEU A 64 -2.67 -9.29 0.89
CA LEU A 64 -3.72 -9.93 1.70
C LEU A 64 -3.97 -11.38 1.27
N THR A 65 -4.06 -11.66 -0.04
CA THR A 65 -4.23 -13.02 -0.55
C THR A 65 -3.10 -13.94 -0.11
N VAL A 66 -1.84 -13.51 -0.26
CA VAL A 66 -0.66 -14.28 0.14
C VAL A 66 -0.64 -14.53 1.65
N LEU A 67 -1.02 -13.53 2.45
CA LEU A 67 -1.14 -13.68 3.89
C LEU A 67 -2.21 -14.71 4.27
N ILE A 68 -3.39 -14.64 3.63
CA ILE A 68 -4.47 -15.60 3.87
C ILE A 68 -4.03 -17.02 3.50
N GLU A 69 -3.41 -17.21 2.33
CA GLU A 69 -2.86 -18.50 1.91
C GLU A 69 -1.81 -19.02 2.89
N THR A 70 -0.91 -18.14 3.36
CA THR A 70 0.12 -18.49 4.35
C THR A 70 -0.52 -18.95 5.66
N VAL A 71 -1.54 -18.26 6.15
CA VAL A 71 -2.28 -18.65 7.35
C VAL A 71 -2.99 -19.99 7.16
N ILE A 72 -3.68 -20.20 6.03
CA ILE A 72 -4.37 -21.46 5.72
C ILE A 72 -3.38 -22.63 5.67
N ASN A 73 -2.20 -22.43 5.09
CA ASN A 73 -1.16 -23.45 5.01
C ASN A 73 -0.54 -23.83 6.36
N LEU A 74 -0.65 -22.95 7.37
CA LEU A 74 -0.21 -23.23 8.74
C LEU A 74 -1.25 -23.98 9.56
N VAL A 75 -2.50 -24.06 9.11
CA VAL A 75 -3.56 -24.84 9.78
C VAL A 75 -3.29 -26.33 9.53
N PRO A 76 -3.08 -27.15 10.57
CA PRO A 76 -2.89 -28.58 10.42
C PRO A 76 -4.13 -29.20 9.76
N LYS A 77 -3.93 -29.94 8.68
CA LYS A 77 -4.99 -30.80 8.12
C LYS A 77 -5.11 -31.99 9.07
N GLY A 78 -6.16 -31.99 9.88
CA GLY A 78 -6.58 -33.18 10.64
C GLY A 78 -6.92 -34.33 9.69
#